data_AF-A0AAW0EP09-F1
#
_entry.id   AF-A0AAW0EP09-F1
#
_cell.length_a   1.000
_cell.length_b   1.000
_cell.length_c   1.000
_cell.angle_alpha   90.00
_cell.angle_beta   90.00
_cell.angle_gamma   90.00
#
_symmetry.space_group_name_H-M   'P 1'
#
loop_
_entity.id
_entity.type
_entity.pdbx_description
1 polymer ?
#
loop_
_entity_poly.entity_id
_entity_poly.type
_entity_poly.pdbx_seq_one_letter_code
_entity_poly.pdbx_strand_id
1 'polypeptide(L)'
;MSSSDWGSDSSASESAESGTCDVNRHLVELVATRPPPRVTQRRRQRSRSSSPTPSASGLSAEAAGSGRTADAPPRQQARIDLPGLLRHALAQSSAECPSTDVDEVVRRVVLALRRSEDGAGMARAVTRALADPLNAQLRVDVLTGVVSPDELAALDEVRLMNPTARGEMERARTERLNQQSVEYLERLSLTVTHMFTCPACGSRECYANFRSTDFVKWQGDDATPTLLRCCKCALSFRQ
;
A
#
# COMPACT_ATOMS: atom_id res chain seq x y z
N MET A 1 19.63 -63.06 39.88
CA MET A 1 18.60 -62.21 40.51
C MET A 1 18.82 -60.79 40.02
N SER A 2 17.73 -60.07 39.78
CA SER A 2 17.64 -58.71 39.20
C SER A 2 18.00 -58.58 37.73
N SER A 3 17.29 -57.86 36.87
CA SER A 3 15.92 -57.32 36.81
C SER A 3 15.94 -56.51 35.51
N SER A 4 15.06 -56.76 34.54
CA SER A 4 14.69 -55.76 33.51
C SER A 4 13.43 -56.24 32.81
N ASP A 5 12.34 -55.64 33.25
CA ASP A 5 10.98 -55.78 32.76
C ASP A 5 10.86 -55.31 31.30
N TRP A 6 10.26 -56.16 30.47
CA TRP A 6 9.81 -55.79 29.13
C TRP A 6 8.43 -55.13 29.25
N GLY A 7 8.43 -53.81 29.41
CA GLY A 7 7.23 -52.98 29.29
C GLY A 7 6.89 -52.76 27.82
N SER A 8 5.78 -53.34 27.37
CA SER A 8 5.12 -52.98 26.12
C SER A 8 4.22 -51.77 26.38
N ASP A 9 4.61 -50.59 25.89
CA ASP A 9 3.71 -49.45 25.76
C ASP A 9 3.56 -49.10 24.27
N SER A 10 2.37 -49.36 23.77
CA SER A 10 1.84 -48.70 22.57
C SER A 10 1.43 -47.27 22.94
N SER A 11 1.48 -46.36 21.97
CA SER A 11 0.72 -45.09 21.80
C SER A 11 1.56 -43.81 21.68
N ALA A 12 1.21 -43.02 20.66
CA ALA A 12 1.51 -41.60 20.44
C ALA A 12 2.97 -41.27 20.05
N SER A 13 3.25 -40.78 18.84
CA SER A 13 2.84 -39.42 18.44
C SER A 13 2.97 -39.20 16.92
N GLU A 14 1.93 -39.53 16.15
CA GLU A 14 1.66 -38.92 14.84
C GLU A 14 0.71 -37.75 15.06
N SER A 15 1.21 -36.57 15.41
CA SER A 15 0.37 -35.36 15.56
C SER A 15 1.19 -34.08 15.49
N ALA A 16 1.98 -33.87 14.43
CA ALA A 16 2.68 -32.60 14.23
C ALA A 16 2.61 -32.03 12.81
N GLU A 17 1.89 -32.65 11.86
CA GLU A 17 1.82 -32.16 10.47
C GLU A 17 0.46 -31.61 10.05
N SER A 18 -0.60 -31.76 10.86
CA SER A 18 -1.94 -31.25 10.50
C SER A 18 -2.19 -29.79 10.90
N GLY A 19 -1.35 -29.18 11.74
CA GLY A 19 -1.62 -27.85 12.32
C GLY A 19 -1.44 -26.66 11.38
N THR A 20 -0.57 -26.75 10.38
CA THR A 20 -0.24 -25.60 9.51
C THR A 20 -1.14 -25.50 8.27
N CYS A 21 -1.68 -26.63 7.80
CA CYS A 21 -2.63 -26.66 6.68
C CYS A 21 -4.02 -26.17 7.09
N ASP A 22 -4.45 -26.46 8.32
CA ASP A 22 -5.77 -26.06 8.83
C ASP A 22 -5.89 -24.56 9.10
N VAL A 23 -4.80 -23.90 9.53
CA VAL A 23 -4.78 -22.44 9.73
C VAL A 23 -4.95 -21.70 8.42
N ASN A 24 -4.27 -22.15 7.36
CA ASN A 24 -4.39 -21.55 6.03
C ASN A 24 -5.79 -21.77 5.43
N ARG A 25 -6.39 -22.95 5.65
CA ARG A 25 -7.76 -23.25 5.20
C ARG A 25 -8.80 -22.37 5.88
N HIS A 26 -8.71 -22.20 7.21
CA HIS A 26 -9.64 -21.35 7.94
C HIS A 26 -9.51 -19.86 7.59
N LEU A 27 -8.30 -19.38 7.27
CA LEU A 27 -8.11 -18.00 6.82
C LEU A 27 -8.78 -17.75 5.46
N VAL A 28 -8.69 -18.71 4.53
CA VAL A 28 -9.35 -18.63 3.22
C VAL A 28 -10.87 -18.70 3.35
N GLU A 29 -11.40 -19.55 4.23
CA GLU A 29 -12.84 -19.59 4.54
C GLU A 29 -13.36 -18.29 5.19
N LEU A 30 -12.59 -17.67 6.08
CA LEU A 30 -12.92 -16.38 6.70
C LEU A 30 -12.93 -15.21 5.69
N VAL A 31 -12.09 -15.28 4.66
CA VAL A 31 -12.07 -14.29 3.58
C VAL A 31 -13.23 -14.53 2.60
N ALA A 32 -13.55 -15.80 2.30
CA ALA A 32 -14.63 -16.16 1.37
C ALA A 32 -16.04 -15.94 1.95
N THR A 33 -16.21 -16.03 3.27
CA THR A 33 -17.50 -15.82 3.95
C THR A 33 -17.79 -14.36 4.28
N ARG A 34 -16.82 -13.44 4.08
CA ARG A 34 -17.07 -12.01 4.21
C ARG A 34 -17.74 -11.48 2.94
N PRO A 35 -19.02 -11.04 3.00
CA PRO A 35 -19.59 -10.31 1.88
C PRO A 35 -18.76 -9.05 1.65
N PRO A 36 -18.54 -8.64 0.38
CA PRO A 36 -17.80 -7.42 0.09
C PRO A 36 -18.46 -6.26 0.84
N PRO A 37 -17.68 -5.34 1.43
CA PRO A 37 -18.27 -4.17 2.05
C PRO A 37 -19.12 -3.47 0.99
N ARG A 38 -20.44 -3.47 1.19
CA ARG A 38 -21.38 -2.72 0.35
C ARG A 38 -20.95 -1.26 0.46
N VAL A 39 -20.20 -0.80 -0.54
CA VAL A 39 -20.01 0.61 -0.82
C VAL A 39 -21.40 1.15 -1.08
N THR A 40 -21.99 1.76 -0.05
CA THR A 40 -23.22 2.52 -0.21
C THR A 40 -22.82 3.75 -1.02
N GLN A 41 -22.91 3.62 -2.35
CA GLN A 41 -22.95 4.79 -3.22
C GLN A 41 -24.14 5.62 -2.75
N ARG A 42 -23.85 6.67 -1.99
CA ARG A 42 -24.81 7.69 -1.60
C ARG A 42 -25.15 8.48 -2.85
N ARG A 43 -25.97 7.87 -3.72
CA ARG A 43 -26.64 8.51 -4.85
C ARG A 43 -27.52 9.60 -4.25
N ARG A 44 -27.01 10.84 -4.20
CA ARG A 44 -27.78 12.02 -3.84
C ARG A 44 -28.85 12.22 -4.92
N GLN A 45 -30.01 11.61 -4.73
CA GLN A 45 -31.22 11.99 -5.44
C GLN A 45 -31.58 13.41 -4.99
N ARG A 46 -31.54 14.31 -5.97
CA ARG A 46 -31.92 15.71 -5.88
C ARG A 46 -33.45 15.77 -5.88
N SER A 47 -34.06 15.78 -4.69
CA SER A 47 -35.50 16.06 -4.58
C SER A 47 -35.73 17.54 -4.85
N ARG A 48 -36.34 17.83 -5.99
CA ARG A 48 -36.92 19.13 -6.34
C ARG A 48 -37.97 19.51 -5.30
N SER A 49 -37.87 20.76 -4.86
CA SER A 49 -38.87 21.48 -4.08
C SER A 49 -40.14 21.75 -4.90
N SER A 50 -41.30 21.43 -4.35
CA SER A 50 -42.56 22.14 -4.61
C SER A 50 -43.52 21.90 -3.45
N SER A 51 -43.81 22.96 -2.69
CA SER A 51 -44.96 23.11 -1.78
C SER A 51 -46.11 23.81 -2.55
N PRO A 52 -47.30 24.13 -1.97
CA PRO A 52 -47.94 23.74 -0.69
C PRO A 52 -49.44 23.35 -0.82
N THR A 53 -50.09 22.83 0.25
CA THR A 53 -51.37 23.31 0.88
C THR A 53 -51.99 22.27 1.86
N PRO A 54 -52.89 22.69 2.80
CA PRO A 54 -53.02 22.10 4.15
C PRO A 54 -54.37 21.40 4.45
N SER A 55 -54.51 20.93 5.70
CA SER A 55 -55.70 20.38 6.42
C SER A 55 -55.69 18.83 6.51
N ALA A 56 -55.99 18.13 7.61
CA ALA A 56 -56.56 18.48 8.92
C ALA A 56 -56.26 17.38 9.98
N SER A 57 -56.23 17.80 11.25
CA SER A 57 -56.77 17.15 12.47
C SER A 57 -56.41 15.70 12.87
N GLY A 58 -55.97 15.52 14.14
CA GLY A 58 -56.22 14.28 14.90
C GLY A 58 -55.23 13.85 15.99
N LEU A 59 -55.21 14.57 17.12
CA LEU A 59 -55.10 14.13 18.53
C LEU A 59 -54.14 12.99 19.00
N SER A 60 -53.35 13.36 20.04
CA SER A 60 -53.00 12.63 21.27
C SER A 60 -52.05 11.43 21.25
N ALA A 61 -50.86 11.61 21.84
CA ALA A 61 -50.52 11.04 23.15
C ALA A 61 -49.15 11.55 23.64
N GLU A 62 -49.13 12.03 24.87
CA GLU A 62 -47.93 12.41 25.61
C GLU A 62 -47.09 11.17 25.96
N ALA A 63 -45.77 11.27 25.77
CA ALA A 63 -44.81 10.56 26.58
C ALA A 63 -43.58 11.47 26.75
N ALA A 64 -43.37 11.88 27.99
CA ALA A 64 -42.29 12.74 28.43
C ALA A 64 -40.91 12.16 28.07
N GLY A 65 -40.03 13.03 27.57
CA GLY A 65 -38.66 12.69 27.22
C GLY A 65 -37.87 13.92 26.81
N SER A 66 -37.59 14.78 27.80
CA SER A 66 -36.50 15.75 27.88
C SER A 66 -35.92 16.27 26.56
N GLY A 67 -36.33 17.48 26.20
CA GLY A 67 -35.84 18.19 25.03
C GLY A 67 -34.35 18.51 25.09
N ARG A 68 -33.74 18.60 23.91
CA ARG A 68 -32.86 19.71 23.52
C ARG A 68 -32.56 19.64 22.02
N THR A 69 -33.20 20.57 21.32
CA THR A 69 -32.75 21.23 20.08
C THR A 69 -32.28 20.32 18.95
N ALA A 70 -33.24 19.96 18.09
CA ALA A 70 -33.03 19.83 16.66
C ALA A 70 -32.70 21.22 16.08
N ASP A 71 -31.48 21.71 16.34
CA ASP A 71 -30.92 22.88 15.67
C ASP A 71 -29.40 22.87 15.82
N ALA A 72 -28.78 21.75 15.40
CA ALA A 72 -27.35 21.75 15.17
C ALA A 72 -27.13 22.42 13.80
N PRO A 73 -26.49 23.61 13.71
CA PRO A 73 -26.12 24.17 12.43
C PRO A 73 -25.30 23.11 11.67
N PRO A 74 -25.43 22.99 10.33
CA PRO A 74 -24.60 22.07 9.58
C PRO A 74 -23.17 22.37 9.97
N ARG A 75 -22.44 21.39 10.53
CA ARG A 75 -21.05 21.52 10.95
C ARG A 75 -20.32 22.23 9.82
N GLN A 76 -20.09 23.53 9.98
CA GLN A 76 -19.41 24.33 8.99
C GLN A 76 -18.00 23.77 8.99
N GLN A 77 -17.68 22.97 7.97
CA GLN A 77 -16.31 22.55 7.73
C GLN A 77 -15.49 23.84 7.77
N ALA A 78 -14.53 23.89 8.69
CA ALA A 78 -13.68 25.06 8.89
C ALA A 78 -13.22 25.52 7.51
N ARG A 79 -13.62 26.73 7.11
CA ARG A 79 -13.19 27.30 5.83
C ARG A 79 -11.68 27.46 5.96
N ILE A 80 -10.95 26.54 5.33
CA ILE A 80 -9.49 26.55 5.35
C ILE A 80 -9.06 27.88 4.75
N ASP A 81 -8.29 28.66 5.51
CA ASP A 81 -7.66 29.89 5.01
C ASP A 81 -6.50 29.51 4.06
N LEU A 82 -6.89 29.07 2.87
CA LEU A 82 -5.99 28.65 1.80
C LEU A 82 -4.94 29.72 1.46
N PRO A 83 -5.29 31.00 1.23
CA PRO A 83 -4.28 32.01 0.92
C PRO A 83 -3.34 32.27 2.10
N GLY A 84 -3.83 32.23 3.35
CA GLY A 84 -2.97 32.35 4.54
C GLY A 84 -1.95 31.23 4.65
N LEU A 85 -2.38 29.98 4.45
CA LEU A 85 -1.50 28.81 4.53
C LEU A 85 -0.46 28.79 3.39
N LEU A 86 -0.87 29.11 2.17
CA LEU A 86 0.04 29.17 1.02
C LEU A 86 1.08 30.29 1.18
N ARG A 87 0.66 31.47 1.67
CA ARG A 87 1.59 32.56 1.96
C ARG A 87 2.62 32.15 3.00
N HIS A 88 2.17 31.53 4.10
CA HIS A 88 3.08 31.10 5.15
C HIS A 88 4.07 30.05 4.64
N ALA A 89 3.59 29.07 3.87
CA ALA A 89 4.44 28.03 3.28
C ALA A 89 5.47 28.63 2.31
N LEU A 90 5.06 29.49 1.37
CA LEU A 90 5.97 30.08 0.39
C LEU A 90 6.95 31.08 1.01
N ALA A 91 6.55 31.80 2.07
CA ALA A 91 7.44 32.69 2.81
C ALA A 91 8.62 31.96 3.48
N GLN A 92 8.51 30.66 3.74
CA GLN A 92 9.63 29.87 4.28
C GLN A 92 10.82 29.78 3.30
N SER A 93 10.55 29.89 1.99
CA SER A 93 11.58 29.85 0.93
C SER A 93 11.74 31.18 0.20
N SER A 94 11.08 32.26 0.65
CA SER A 94 11.17 33.57 -0.02
C SER A 94 12.55 34.20 0.10
N ALA A 95 13.36 33.82 1.10
CA ALA A 95 14.75 34.25 1.23
C ALA A 95 15.63 33.78 0.05
N GLU A 96 15.29 32.64 -0.56
CA GLU A 96 15.98 32.08 -1.72
C GLU A 96 15.56 32.76 -3.03
N CYS A 97 14.45 33.50 -3.04
CA CYS A 97 13.87 34.16 -4.20
C CYS A 97 13.38 35.58 -3.87
N PRO A 98 14.28 36.54 -3.54
CA PRO A 98 13.90 37.87 -3.05
C PRO A 98 13.23 38.77 -4.10
N SER A 99 13.31 38.44 -5.39
CA SER A 99 12.72 39.21 -6.48
C SER A 99 11.23 38.92 -6.72
N THR A 100 10.66 37.94 -6.02
CA THR A 100 9.31 37.43 -6.32
C THR A 100 8.30 37.94 -5.30
N ASP A 101 7.22 38.56 -5.79
CA ASP A 101 6.08 38.91 -4.94
C ASP A 101 5.29 37.65 -4.57
N VAL A 102 5.48 37.18 -3.34
CA VAL A 102 4.80 35.99 -2.79
C VAL A 102 3.29 36.14 -2.82
N ASP A 103 2.75 37.34 -2.57
CA ASP A 103 1.30 37.56 -2.55
C ASP A 103 0.68 37.40 -3.94
N GLU A 104 1.38 37.84 -4.98
CA GLU A 104 0.94 37.69 -6.35
C GLU A 104 0.99 36.21 -6.79
N VAL A 105 2.04 35.46 -6.43
CA VAL A 105 2.12 34.01 -6.69
C VAL A 105 0.99 33.27 -5.98
N VAL A 106 0.72 33.58 -4.71
CA VAL A 106 -0.39 32.98 -3.95
C VAL A 106 -1.73 33.23 -4.63
N ARG A 107 -1.99 34.46 -5.12
CA ARG A 107 -3.24 34.76 -5.84
C ARG A 107 -3.40 33.89 -7.08
N ARG A 108 -2.34 33.75 -7.90
CA ARG A 108 -2.39 32.93 -9.11
C ARG A 108 -2.62 31.45 -8.78
N VAL A 109 -1.95 30.91 -7.77
CA VAL A 109 -2.13 29.53 -7.31
C VAL A 109 -3.56 29.30 -6.81
N VAL A 110 -4.11 30.21 -6.00
CA VAL A 110 -5.50 30.10 -5.53
C VAL A 110 -6.49 30.14 -6.70
N LEU A 111 -6.26 30.97 -7.72
CA LEU A 111 -7.10 31.02 -8.92
C LEU A 111 -7.01 29.72 -9.72
N ALA A 112 -5.82 29.16 -9.90
CA ALA A 112 -5.63 27.88 -10.59
C ALA A 112 -6.33 26.73 -9.84
N LEU A 113 -6.16 26.64 -8.51
CA LEU A 113 -6.81 25.64 -7.67
C LEU A 113 -8.34 25.74 -7.66
N ARG A 114 -8.90 26.93 -7.89
CA ARG A 114 -10.37 27.10 -8.02
C ARG A 114 -10.91 26.63 -9.37
N ARG A 115 -10.05 26.57 -10.39
CA ARG A 115 -10.41 26.12 -11.74
C ARG A 115 -10.27 24.61 -11.92
N SER A 116 -9.54 23.93 -11.02
CA SER A 116 -9.36 22.48 -11.12
C SER A 116 -10.63 21.72 -10.72
N GLU A 117 -10.83 20.54 -11.34
CA GLU A 117 -12.05 19.73 -11.20
C GLU A 117 -12.27 19.23 -9.76
N ASP A 118 -11.19 18.95 -9.02
CA ASP A 118 -11.20 18.62 -7.58
C ASP A 118 -10.53 19.73 -6.76
N GLY A 119 -10.98 20.98 -6.93
CA GLY A 119 -10.36 22.15 -6.30
C GLY A 119 -10.17 22.04 -4.79
N ALA A 120 -11.06 21.35 -4.06
CA ALA A 120 -10.92 21.17 -2.60
C ALA A 120 -9.94 20.05 -2.22
N GLY A 121 -9.92 18.93 -2.94
CA GLY A 121 -8.93 17.87 -2.76
C GLY A 121 -7.53 18.35 -3.08
N MET A 122 -7.38 18.94 -4.28
CA MET A 122 -6.11 19.46 -4.78
C MET A 122 -5.59 20.61 -3.92
N ALA A 123 -6.44 21.56 -3.50
CA ALA A 123 -5.99 22.63 -2.61
C ALA A 123 -5.42 22.11 -1.29
N ARG A 124 -6.01 21.05 -0.71
CA ARG A 124 -5.46 20.41 0.49
C ARG A 124 -4.15 19.68 0.21
N ALA A 125 -4.04 18.98 -0.91
CA ALA A 125 -2.82 18.28 -1.30
C ALA A 125 -1.66 19.27 -1.52
N VAL A 126 -1.88 20.31 -2.33
CA VAL A 126 -0.89 21.35 -2.62
C VAL A 126 -0.48 22.10 -1.35
N THR A 127 -1.45 22.47 -0.49
CA THR A 127 -1.12 23.16 0.77
C THR A 127 -0.27 22.30 1.68
N ARG A 128 -0.58 21.00 1.82
CA ARG A 128 0.23 20.06 2.62
C ARG A 128 1.63 19.87 2.02
N ALA A 129 1.71 19.74 0.70
CA ALA A 129 2.96 19.55 -0.01
C ALA A 129 3.90 20.76 0.16
N LEU A 130 3.37 21.99 0.01
CA LEU A 130 4.16 23.21 0.17
C LEU A 130 4.52 23.49 1.64
N ALA A 131 3.66 23.10 2.58
CA ALA A 131 3.93 23.23 4.01
C ALA A 131 4.95 22.21 4.56
N ASP A 132 5.26 21.14 3.82
CA ASP A 132 6.27 20.16 4.23
C ASP A 132 7.67 20.79 4.13
N PRO A 133 8.46 20.84 5.23
CA PRO A 133 9.80 21.43 5.21
C PRO A 133 10.73 20.77 4.18
N LEU A 134 10.56 19.47 3.93
CA LEU A 134 11.40 18.68 3.03
C LEU A 134 11.08 18.94 1.53
N ASN A 135 10.01 19.67 1.24
CA ASN A 135 9.63 20.14 -0.09
C ASN A 135 10.13 21.56 -0.40
N ALA A 136 11.35 21.91 0.04
CA ALA A 136 11.93 23.22 -0.23
C ALA A 136 12.05 23.51 -1.73
N GLN A 137 12.52 22.54 -2.52
CA GLN A 137 12.68 22.70 -3.97
C GLN A 137 11.34 23.02 -4.66
N LEU A 138 10.24 22.35 -4.25
CA LEU A 138 8.92 22.62 -4.82
C LEU A 138 8.47 24.06 -4.56
N ARG A 139 8.76 24.62 -3.38
CA ARG A 139 8.46 26.03 -3.08
C ARG A 139 9.28 26.96 -3.96
N VAL A 140 10.57 26.68 -4.14
CA VAL A 140 11.46 27.46 -5.01
C VAL A 140 11.00 27.39 -6.46
N ASP A 141 10.64 26.22 -6.97
CA ASP A 141 10.20 26.03 -8.36
C ASP A 141 8.89 26.80 -8.63
N VAL A 142 8.00 26.88 -7.64
CA VAL A 142 6.77 27.69 -7.71
C VAL A 142 7.07 29.19 -7.64
N LEU A 143 8.02 29.62 -6.79
CA LEU A 143 8.42 31.03 -6.68
C LEU A 143 9.17 31.53 -7.92
N THR A 144 10.08 30.73 -8.45
CA THR A 144 10.84 31.03 -9.68
C THR A 144 9.99 30.92 -10.94
N GLY A 145 8.81 30.32 -10.86
CA GLY A 145 7.89 30.12 -11.98
C GLY A 145 8.28 28.98 -12.93
N VAL A 146 9.21 28.10 -12.50
CA VAL A 146 9.54 26.85 -13.21
C VAL A 146 8.32 25.93 -13.25
N VAL A 147 7.56 25.89 -12.15
CA VAL A 147 6.25 25.23 -12.10
C VAL A 147 5.18 26.30 -12.18
N SER A 148 4.39 26.28 -13.25
CA SER A 148 3.29 27.23 -13.39
C SER A 148 2.16 26.90 -12.40
N PRO A 149 1.35 27.91 -11.99
CA PRO A 149 0.21 27.68 -11.09
C PRO A 149 -0.81 26.67 -11.61
N ASP A 150 -1.01 26.62 -12.94
CA ASP A 150 -1.94 25.69 -13.59
C ASP A 150 -1.37 24.26 -13.62
N GLU A 151 -0.06 24.10 -13.88
CA GLU A 151 0.62 22.82 -13.75
C GLU A 151 0.62 22.33 -12.29
N LEU A 152 0.83 23.24 -11.33
CA LEU A 152 0.78 22.91 -9.90
C LEU A 152 -0.58 22.33 -9.49
N ALA A 153 -1.67 22.84 -10.06
CA ALA A 153 -3.02 22.36 -9.82
C ALA A 153 -3.37 21.06 -10.57
N ALA A 154 -2.54 20.66 -11.53
CA ALA A 154 -2.67 19.42 -12.31
C ALA A 154 -1.63 18.35 -11.94
N LEU A 155 -0.73 18.62 -10.99
CA LEU A 155 0.28 17.66 -10.55
C LEU A 155 -0.35 16.44 -9.87
N ASP A 156 0.19 15.27 -10.22
CA ASP A 156 -0.14 14.02 -9.53
C ASP A 156 0.33 14.03 -8.08
N GLU A 157 -0.37 13.28 -7.22
CA GLU A 157 -0.05 13.16 -5.79
C GLU A 157 1.43 12.77 -5.56
N VAL A 158 1.98 11.87 -6.37
CA VAL A 158 3.38 11.41 -6.27
C VAL A 158 4.38 12.53 -6.51
N ARG A 159 4.08 13.49 -7.37
CA ARG A 159 4.96 14.63 -7.65
C ARG A 159 4.86 15.72 -6.59
N LEU A 160 3.72 15.82 -5.90
CA LEU A 160 3.54 16.67 -4.73
C LEU A 160 4.18 16.07 -3.46
N MET A 161 4.41 14.75 -3.43
CA MET A 161 5.10 14.11 -2.33
C MET A 161 6.56 14.57 -2.19
N ASN A 162 6.99 14.58 -0.93
CA ASN A 162 8.38 14.74 -0.51
C ASN A 162 9.35 13.85 -1.31
N PRO A 163 10.52 14.36 -1.74
CA PRO A 163 11.53 13.56 -2.43
C PRO A 163 11.96 12.30 -1.66
N THR A 164 12.07 12.35 -0.33
CA THR A 164 12.44 11.17 0.47
C THR A 164 11.35 10.11 0.44
N ALA A 165 10.10 10.52 0.70
CA ALA A 165 8.94 9.65 0.67
C ALA A 165 8.69 9.05 -0.73
N ARG A 166 8.96 9.83 -1.79
CA ARG A 166 8.91 9.35 -3.18
C ARG A 166 9.96 8.25 -3.41
N GLY A 167 11.20 8.49 -2.97
CA GLY A 167 12.26 7.49 -3.09
C GLY A 167 11.99 6.22 -2.30
N GLU A 168 11.33 6.32 -1.15
CA GLU A 168 10.88 5.16 -0.37
C GLU A 168 9.77 4.38 -1.07
N MET A 169 8.78 5.09 -1.64
CA MET A 169 7.71 4.45 -2.41
C MET A 169 8.25 3.71 -3.64
N GLU A 170 9.18 4.32 -4.38
CA GLU A 170 9.82 3.71 -5.54
C GLU A 170 10.69 2.51 -5.15
N ARG A 171 11.44 2.62 -4.05
CA ARG A 171 12.19 1.48 -3.48
C ARG A 171 11.24 0.34 -3.11
N ALA A 172 10.18 0.61 -2.36
CA ALA A 172 9.19 -0.40 -1.98
C ALA A 172 8.48 -1.00 -3.20
N ARG A 173 8.20 -0.20 -4.23
CA ARG A 173 7.65 -0.70 -5.50
C ARG A 173 8.63 -1.65 -6.18
N THR A 174 9.90 -1.27 -6.28
CA THR A 174 10.95 -2.08 -6.90
C THR A 174 11.16 -3.37 -6.12
N GLU A 175 11.14 -3.31 -4.80
CA GLU A 175 11.26 -4.48 -3.93
C GLU A 175 10.08 -5.45 -4.13
N ARG A 176 8.85 -4.95 -4.20
CA ARG A 176 7.67 -5.79 -4.52
C ARG A 176 7.78 -6.45 -5.90
N LEU A 177 8.26 -5.71 -6.91
CA LEU A 177 8.48 -6.27 -8.24
C LEU A 177 9.58 -7.34 -8.22
N ASN A 178 10.67 -7.10 -7.49
CA ASN A 178 11.75 -8.07 -7.33
C ASN A 178 11.28 -9.34 -6.61
N GLN A 179 10.48 -9.22 -5.55
CA GLN A 179 9.89 -10.35 -4.85
C GLN A 179 8.96 -11.18 -5.75
N GLN A 180 8.29 -10.55 -6.71
CA GLN A 180 7.42 -11.22 -7.69
C GLN A 180 8.17 -11.79 -8.90
N SER A 181 9.49 -11.56 -9.00
CA SER A 181 10.26 -12.08 -10.12
C SER A 181 10.40 -13.60 -10.04
N VAL A 182 10.29 -14.27 -11.19
CA VAL A 182 10.50 -15.72 -11.30
C VAL A 182 11.89 -16.10 -10.80
N GLU A 183 12.90 -15.27 -11.06
CA GLU A 183 14.26 -15.47 -10.58
C GLU A 183 14.36 -15.49 -9.05
N TYR A 184 13.64 -14.59 -8.36
CA TYR A 184 13.60 -14.59 -6.90
C TYR A 184 12.93 -15.86 -6.34
N LEU A 185 11.80 -16.28 -6.93
CA LEU A 185 11.12 -17.51 -6.55
C LEU A 185 11.97 -18.76 -6.82
N GLU A 186 12.66 -18.80 -7.96
CA GLU A 186 13.60 -19.88 -8.29
C GLU A 186 14.74 -19.92 -7.28
N ARG A 187 15.36 -18.78 -6.96
CA ARG A 187 16.42 -18.70 -5.94
C ARG A 187 15.96 -19.18 -4.56
N LEU A 188 14.72 -18.90 -4.16
CA LEU A 188 14.16 -19.42 -2.91
C LEU A 188 13.94 -20.93 -2.94
N SER A 189 13.65 -21.51 -4.11
CA SER A 189 13.46 -22.96 -4.27
C SER A 189 14.77 -23.76 -4.36
N LEU A 190 15.91 -23.08 -4.50
CA LEU A 190 17.21 -23.72 -4.71
C LEU A 190 18.05 -23.70 -3.43
N THR A 191 18.54 -24.86 -3.01
CA THR A 191 19.46 -24.95 -1.87
C THR A 191 20.89 -24.76 -2.36
N VAL A 192 21.61 -23.77 -1.83
CA VAL A 192 23.05 -23.61 -2.13
C VAL A 192 23.83 -24.68 -1.39
N THR A 193 24.65 -25.42 -2.13
CA THR A 193 25.54 -26.46 -1.61
C THR A 193 26.98 -26.12 -1.94
N HIS A 194 27.89 -26.50 -1.03
CA HIS A 194 29.34 -26.36 -1.19
C HIS A 194 30.05 -27.71 -1.42
N MET A 195 29.28 -28.79 -1.50
CA MET A 195 29.78 -30.17 -1.60
C MET A 195 30.30 -30.52 -3.00
N PHE A 196 29.87 -29.77 -4.02
CA PHE A 196 30.10 -30.10 -5.42
C PHE A 196 30.82 -28.98 -6.15
N THR A 197 31.79 -29.34 -6.99
CA THR A 197 32.58 -28.40 -7.79
C THR A 197 32.07 -28.34 -9.22
N CYS A 198 31.80 -27.13 -9.71
CA CYS A 198 31.42 -26.91 -11.09
C CYS A 198 32.54 -27.33 -12.04
N PRO A 199 32.27 -28.20 -13.04
CA PRO A 199 33.29 -28.70 -13.96
C PRO A 199 33.82 -27.63 -14.91
N ALA A 200 33.07 -26.57 -15.20
CA ALA A 200 33.50 -25.52 -16.13
C ALA A 200 34.34 -24.41 -15.47
N CYS A 201 34.01 -24.01 -14.24
CA CYS A 201 34.64 -22.85 -13.59
C CYS A 201 35.31 -23.15 -12.24
N GLY A 202 35.24 -24.40 -11.76
CA GLY A 202 35.83 -24.82 -10.48
C GLY A 202 35.16 -24.26 -9.22
N SER A 203 34.09 -23.47 -9.35
CA SER A 203 33.34 -22.94 -8.21
C SER A 203 32.74 -24.06 -7.36
N ARG A 204 32.84 -23.96 -6.04
CA ARG A 204 32.17 -24.86 -5.09
C ARG A 204 30.73 -24.45 -4.79
N GLU A 205 30.31 -23.24 -5.16
CA GLU A 205 28.95 -22.77 -4.97
C GLU A 205 28.04 -23.27 -6.10
N CYS A 206 27.19 -24.25 -5.77
CA CYS A 206 26.22 -24.82 -6.68
C CYS A 206 24.83 -24.92 -6.04
N TYR A 207 23.80 -24.51 -6.78
CA TYR A 207 22.40 -24.76 -6.44
C TYR A 207 22.05 -26.23 -6.68
N ALA A 208 21.55 -26.91 -5.66
CA ALA A 208 20.94 -28.23 -5.77
C ALA A 208 19.42 -28.11 -5.88
N ASN A 209 18.84 -28.75 -6.89
CA ASN A 209 17.41 -28.78 -7.11
C ASN A 209 16.84 -30.15 -6.68
N PHE A 210 16.24 -30.21 -5.49
CA PHE A 210 15.57 -31.41 -4.99
C PHE A 210 14.06 -31.35 -5.29
N ARG A 211 13.67 -31.24 -6.56
CA ARG A 211 12.24 -31.20 -6.93
C ARG A 211 11.67 -32.60 -7.06
N SER A 212 10.70 -32.95 -6.20
CA SER A 212 9.95 -34.22 -6.22
C SER A 212 9.38 -34.60 -7.60
N THR A 213 9.05 -33.63 -8.45
CA THR A 213 8.56 -33.87 -9.83
C THR A 213 9.63 -34.46 -10.75
N ASP A 214 10.91 -34.20 -10.47
CA ASP A 214 12.02 -34.82 -11.19
C ASP A 214 12.25 -36.28 -10.74
N PHE A 215 11.65 -36.70 -9.61
CA PHE A 215 11.69 -38.08 -9.10
C PHE A 215 10.64 -38.96 -9.78
N VAL A 216 9.50 -38.42 -10.23
CA VAL A 216 8.36 -39.19 -10.75
C VAL A 216 8.66 -39.89 -12.09
N LYS A 217 9.70 -39.47 -12.82
CA LYS A 217 10.06 -40.10 -14.12
C LYS A 217 11.10 -41.23 -13.99
N TRP A 218 11.62 -41.49 -12.79
CA TRP A 218 12.56 -42.59 -12.56
C TRP A 218 11.77 -43.82 -12.09
N GLN A 219 11.33 -44.63 -13.04
CA GLN A 219 10.85 -45.98 -12.77
C GLN A 219 12.06 -46.92 -12.75
N GLY A 220 12.46 -47.37 -11.57
CA GLY A 220 13.54 -48.32 -11.36
C GLY A 220 14.35 -47.94 -10.13
N ASP A 221 14.88 -48.94 -9.42
CA ASP A 221 15.62 -48.85 -8.15
C ASP A 221 16.94 -48.03 -8.19
N ASP A 222 17.11 -47.14 -9.18
CA ASP A 222 18.28 -46.30 -9.36
C ASP A 222 18.20 -45.05 -8.47
N ALA A 223 19.35 -44.69 -7.87
CA ALA A 223 19.48 -43.45 -7.10
C ALA A 223 19.15 -42.24 -7.99
N THR A 224 18.24 -41.39 -7.54
CA THR A 224 17.82 -40.20 -8.29
C THR A 224 19.00 -39.25 -8.51
N PRO A 225 19.34 -38.89 -9.77
CA PRO A 225 20.48 -38.03 -10.03
C PRO A 225 20.21 -36.61 -9.52
N THR A 226 21.15 -36.05 -8.77
CA THR A 226 21.01 -34.68 -8.25
C THR A 226 21.36 -33.69 -9.35
N LEU A 227 20.38 -32.93 -9.84
CA LEU A 227 20.64 -31.85 -10.79
C LEU A 227 21.22 -30.64 -10.05
N LEU A 228 22.43 -30.25 -10.44
CA LEU A 228 23.18 -29.13 -9.86
C LEU A 228 23.29 -28.00 -10.88
N ARG A 229 23.23 -26.75 -10.42
CA ARG A 229 23.48 -25.56 -11.24
C ARG A 229 24.52 -24.66 -10.58
N CYS A 230 25.59 -24.35 -11.28
CA CYS A 230 26.66 -23.50 -10.74
C CYS A 230 26.18 -22.05 -10.53
N CYS A 231 26.47 -21.47 -9.36
CA CYS A 231 26.10 -20.09 -9.05
C CYS A 231 26.86 -19.04 -9.89
N LYS A 232 28.09 -19.35 -10.34
CA LYS A 232 28.95 -18.41 -11.07
C LYS A 232 28.73 -18.41 -12.58
N CYS A 233 28.71 -19.59 -13.21
CA CYS A 233 28.63 -19.72 -14.67
C CYS A 233 27.26 -20.21 -15.15
N ALA A 234 26.29 -20.41 -14.25
CA ALA A 234 24.95 -20.91 -14.54
C ALA A 234 24.89 -22.29 -15.25
N LEU A 235 26.02 -23.00 -15.38
CA LEU A 235 26.07 -24.33 -15.98
C LEU A 235 25.26 -25.31 -15.13
N SER A 236 24.36 -26.05 -15.78
CA SER A 236 23.62 -27.15 -15.16
C SER A 236 24.32 -28.48 -15.47
N PHE A 237 24.57 -29.29 -14.44
CA PHE A 237 25.27 -30.58 -14.54
C PHE A 237 24.66 -31.60 -13.57
N ARG A 238 25.00 -32.88 -13.75
CA ARG A 238 24.48 -34.01 -12.95
C ARG A 238 25.63 -34.67 -12.20
N GLN A 239 25.29 -35.30 -11.07
CA GLN A 239 26.19 -36.13 -10.28
C GLN A 239 25.50 -37.41 -9.84
#